data_AF-A0A838AZM0-F1
#
_entry.id   AF-A0A838AZM0-F1
#
_cell.length_a   1.000
_cell.length_b   1.000
_cell.length_c   1.000
_cell.angle_alpha   90.00
_cell.angle_beta   90.00
_cell.angle_gamma   90.00
#
_symmetry.space_group_name_H-M   'P 1'
#
loop_
_entity.id
_entity.type
_entity.pdbx_description
1 polymer ?
#
loop_
_entity_poly.entity_id
_entity_poly.type
_entity_poly.pdbx_seq_one_letter_code
_entity_poly.pdbx_strand_id
1 'polypeptide(L)'
;MKISHRTVSLGAALALFTALTPALADSTATVGGVSFVNKGLVGVGRIPADLKDKFGETFGSGSGMSIDAASWTHDANGYKGSLWLLPDRGYNVVGTTDYRPRLNTIAIELTPTALGAAPAAGQEQTGVKATLADSLLLTDDKGADATGLDPLNGVRAASGELPILPEANGKLALDNEAIARLPDGTMFISDEYGPNIYRFSADGHLMSATQPPAALVPTRKGKPNFASDNPGPGAAEPDPKDPETGRQNNQGLEGMALTPDGKSLIAVLQSAPRQDGGDSGATRQNTRALVYDASDPAHLKLAHEYVVPLPVFKDDKGKTKIAAQSEIVALSDKTFLMLARDSGNGQGVKGDTSLVRQIFVVDVSAATDIAGGAFDAADKPVAPKGVLDPSVTPAKLTPFIDINDNKELGRFGLHDGAPNDKNNLSEKWEAMSVVSVLDPALPDDYFLVVGNDNDFLAQDGFQVGAPYKAEDGADVDTMFLVYQVTLPGLAKK
;
A
#
# COMPACT_ATOMS: atom_id res chain seq x y z
N MET A 1 3.93 -26.02 85.10
CA MET A 1 2.60 -25.43 84.81
C MET A 1 2.81 -24.32 83.78
N LYS A 2 2.09 -24.43 82.64
CA LYS A 2 1.86 -23.45 81.57
C LYS A 2 2.99 -23.13 80.57
N ILE A 3 2.81 -23.77 79.42
CA ILE A 3 3.23 -23.38 78.07
C ILE A 3 2.75 -21.95 77.76
N SER A 4 3.60 -21.13 77.11
CA SER A 4 3.15 -20.01 76.29
C SER A 4 4.06 -19.87 75.08
N HIS A 5 3.49 -20.17 73.92
CA HIS A 5 4.05 -19.92 72.60
C HIS A 5 4.00 -18.41 72.29
N ARG A 6 5.10 -17.85 71.78
CA ARG A 6 5.05 -16.61 70.99
C ARG A 6 5.68 -16.87 69.63
N THR A 7 4.80 -17.00 68.65
CA THR A 7 5.01 -16.86 67.22
C THR A 7 5.65 -15.51 66.92
N VAL A 8 6.79 -15.50 66.22
CA VAL A 8 7.32 -14.31 65.54
C VAL A 8 7.03 -14.50 64.06
N SER A 9 6.10 -13.69 63.55
CA SER A 9 5.72 -13.63 62.15
C SER A 9 6.76 -12.88 61.33
N LEU A 10 7.06 -13.46 60.17
CA LEU A 10 7.89 -12.98 59.08
C LEU A 10 7.41 -11.60 58.56
N GLY A 11 8.32 -10.62 58.46
CA GLY A 11 8.08 -9.37 57.75
C GLY A 11 9.04 -9.26 56.56
N ALA A 12 8.65 -9.82 55.42
CA ALA A 12 9.33 -9.58 54.16
C ALA A 12 8.92 -8.20 53.63
N ALA A 13 9.88 -7.30 53.51
CA ALA A 13 9.69 -6.00 52.87
C ALA A 13 9.49 -6.22 51.36
N LEU A 14 8.25 -6.13 50.90
CA LEU A 14 7.91 -6.13 49.49
C LEU A 14 8.17 -4.71 48.94
N ALA A 15 9.23 -4.56 48.16
CA ALA A 15 9.47 -3.34 47.39
C ALA A 15 8.36 -3.21 46.33
N LEU A 16 7.44 -2.28 46.54
CA LEU A 16 6.50 -1.83 45.52
C LEU A 16 7.30 -1.10 44.44
N PHE A 17 7.57 -1.79 43.33
CA PHE A 17 7.79 -1.12 42.06
C PHE A 17 6.46 -0.48 41.67
N THR A 18 6.38 0.84 41.80
CA THR A 18 5.33 1.64 41.21
C THR A 18 5.38 1.44 39.70
N ALA A 19 4.41 0.70 39.17
CA ALA A 19 4.14 0.64 37.74
C ALA A 19 3.97 2.07 37.23
N LEU A 20 4.89 2.53 36.38
CA LEU A 20 4.63 3.64 35.49
C LEU A 20 3.39 3.26 34.68
N THR A 21 2.37 4.12 34.75
CA THR A 21 1.12 4.00 34.02
C THR A 21 1.39 3.64 32.55
N PRO A 22 0.76 2.60 31.98
CA PRO A 22 0.94 2.32 30.57
C PRO A 22 0.40 3.52 29.79
N ALA A 23 1.22 4.07 28.89
CA ALA A 23 0.69 4.86 27.79
C ALA A 23 -0.41 4.02 27.13
N LEU A 24 -1.59 4.62 26.94
CA LEU A 24 -2.79 3.95 26.43
C LEU A 24 -2.49 3.39 25.04
N ALA A 25 -2.18 2.09 24.95
CA ALA A 25 -2.10 1.39 23.68
C ALA A 25 -3.52 1.14 23.19
N ASP A 26 -3.82 1.50 21.94
CA ASP A 26 -5.10 1.18 21.32
C ASP A 26 -5.15 -0.29 20.91
N SER A 27 -4.03 -0.84 20.44
CA SER A 27 -3.89 -2.28 20.15
C SER A 27 -2.43 -2.75 20.20
N THR A 28 -2.21 -4.06 20.28
CA THR A 28 -0.88 -4.68 20.23
C THR A 28 -0.93 -5.97 19.42
N ALA A 29 -0.02 -6.12 18.47
CA ALA A 29 0.20 -7.34 17.70
C ALA A 29 1.50 -8.01 18.14
N THR A 30 1.48 -9.30 18.49
CA THR A 30 2.69 -10.04 18.88
C THR A 30 3.01 -11.12 17.86
N VAL A 31 4.19 -11.01 17.24
CA VAL A 31 4.68 -11.89 16.18
C VAL A 31 6.13 -12.27 16.48
N GLY A 32 6.46 -13.56 16.46
CA GLY A 32 7.83 -14.01 16.74
C GLY A 32 8.41 -13.58 18.11
N GLY A 33 7.56 -13.26 19.09
CA GLY A 33 7.99 -12.71 20.39
C GLY A 33 8.28 -11.21 20.39
N VAL A 34 8.08 -10.51 19.26
CA VAL A 34 8.15 -9.05 19.14
C VAL A 34 6.74 -8.47 19.24
N SER A 35 6.59 -7.40 20.03
CA SER A 35 5.31 -6.69 20.18
C SER A 35 5.33 -5.38 19.39
N PHE A 36 4.45 -5.29 18.40
CA PHE A 36 4.13 -4.07 17.67
C PHE A 36 2.97 -3.38 18.37
N VAL A 37 3.07 -2.08 18.62
CA VAL A 37 2.07 -1.34 19.40
C VAL A 37 1.50 -0.22 18.55
N ASN A 38 0.17 -0.17 18.43
CA ASN A 38 -0.55 0.99 17.91
C ASN A 38 -0.85 1.91 19.08
N LYS A 39 -0.32 3.14 19.06
CA LYS A 39 -0.57 4.14 20.10
C LYS A 39 -1.74 5.07 19.76
N GLY A 40 -2.25 4.98 18.53
CA GLY A 40 -3.42 5.73 18.07
C GLY A 40 -3.11 6.76 17.00
N LEU A 41 -4.19 7.32 16.45
CA LEU A 41 -4.18 8.38 15.46
C LEU A 41 -3.75 9.70 16.13
N VAL A 42 -2.78 10.37 15.52
CA VAL A 42 -2.18 11.61 16.03
C VAL A 42 -2.26 12.76 15.04
N GLY A 43 -2.56 12.52 13.77
CA GLY A 43 -2.65 13.59 12.77
C GLY A 43 -3.53 13.22 11.59
N VAL A 44 -4.24 14.22 11.09
CA VAL A 44 -4.99 14.16 9.83
C VAL A 44 -4.71 15.43 9.04
N GLY A 45 -4.65 15.31 7.72
CA GLY A 45 -4.58 16.43 6.79
C GLY A 45 -5.09 16.07 5.41
N ARG A 46 -5.27 17.09 4.56
CA ARG A 46 -5.79 16.93 3.21
C ARG A 46 -5.11 17.81 2.17
N ILE A 47 -5.18 17.38 0.91
CA ILE A 47 -4.93 18.19 -0.29
C ILE A 47 -6.21 18.15 -1.13
N PRO A 48 -6.69 19.30 -1.66
CA PRO A 48 -7.91 19.35 -2.47
C PRO A 48 -7.88 18.40 -3.67
N ALA A 49 -9.00 17.74 -3.94
CA ALA A 49 -9.16 16.77 -5.03
C ALA A 49 -8.85 17.35 -6.43
N ASP A 50 -9.13 18.64 -6.63
CA ASP A 50 -8.98 19.36 -7.89
C ASP A 50 -7.61 20.06 -8.04
N LEU A 51 -6.69 19.88 -7.09
CA LEU A 51 -5.38 20.51 -7.15
C LEU A 51 -4.65 20.08 -8.43
N LYS A 52 -4.15 21.07 -9.17
CA LYS A 52 -3.37 20.86 -10.38
C LYS A 52 -1.89 20.93 -10.09
N ASP A 53 -1.14 20.07 -10.76
CA ASP A 53 0.31 20.12 -10.72
C ASP A 53 0.90 21.16 -11.68
N LYS A 54 2.23 21.21 -11.79
CA LYS A 54 2.93 22.16 -12.66
C LYS A 54 2.67 21.93 -14.16
N PHE A 55 2.14 20.78 -14.54
CA PHE A 55 1.74 20.48 -15.92
C PHE A 55 0.29 20.87 -16.20
N GLY A 56 -0.42 21.40 -15.20
CA GLY A 56 -1.79 21.90 -15.33
C GLY A 56 -2.85 20.79 -15.31
N GLU A 57 -2.49 19.58 -14.89
CA GLU A 57 -3.40 18.44 -14.77
C GLU A 57 -3.69 18.19 -13.29
N THR A 58 -4.89 17.68 -12.99
CA THR A 58 -5.22 17.19 -11.65
C THR A 58 -4.16 16.17 -11.22
N PHE A 59 -3.55 16.39 -10.05
CA PHE A 59 -2.30 15.71 -9.72
C PHE A 59 -2.47 14.22 -9.37
N GLY A 60 -3.66 13.82 -8.88
CA GLY A 60 -3.96 12.46 -8.40
C GLY A 60 -3.29 12.12 -7.06
N SER A 61 -3.66 11.02 -6.42
CA SER A 61 -3.08 10.65 -5.12
C SER A 61 -2.72 9.19 -4.92
N GLY A 62 -2.39 8.82 -3.67
CA GLY A 62 -1.40 7.80 -3.33
C GLY A 62 -1.80 6.35 -3.57
N SER A 63 -1.40 5.86 -4.74
CA SER A 63 -1.10 4.47 -5.08
C SER A 63 0.38 4.20 -4.80
N GLY A 64 0.82 4.43 -3.56
CA GLY A 64 2.22 4.33 -3.15
C GLY A 64 2.84 5.60 -2.57
N MET A 65 3.69 5.43 -1.54
CA MET A 65 4.38 6.54 -0.87
C MET A 65 5.78 6.16 -0.37
N SER A 66 6.72 7.11 -0.48
CA SER A 66 8.03 7.01 0.16
C SER A 66 8.36 8.31 0.88
N ILE A 67 8.56 8.26 2.21
CA ILE A 67 8.96 9.44 2.98
C ILE A 67 10.48 9.66 2.92
N ASP A 68 10.91 10.91 2.74
CA ASP A 68 12.32 11.28 2.77
C ASP A 68 12.79 11.43 4.22
N ALA A 69 13.25 10.33 4.79
CA ALA A 69 13.79 10.31 6.15
C ALA A 69 14.99 11.26 6.34
N ALA A 70 15.73 11.60 5.29
CA ALA A 70 16.87 12.54 5.38
C ALA A 70 16.41 13.99 5.50
N SER A 71 15.23 14.33 4.97
CA SER A 71 14.61 15.64 5.14
C SER A 71 13.86 15.81 6.47
N TRP A 72 13.61 14.69 7.18
CA TRP A 72 12.76 14.68 8.36
C TRP A 72 13.45 15.31 9.58
N THR A 73 12.84 16.34 10.12
CA THR A 73 13.36 17.12 11.24
C THR A 73 12.25 17.40 12.24
N HIS A 74 12.66 17.68 13.49
CA HIS A 74 11.74 18.04 14.57
C HIS A 74 12.30 19.24 15.35
N ASP A 75 11.45 20.22 15.61
CA ASP A 75 11.73 21.34 16.49
C ASP A 75 10.54 21.61 17.44
N ALA A 76 10.59 22.71 18.21
CA ALA A 76 9.54 23.04 19.18
C ALA A 76 8.14 23.23 18.58
N ASN A 77 8.03 23.43 17.26
CA ASN A 77 6.77 23.66 16.55
C ASN A 77 6.22 22.40 15.86
N GLY A 78 6.90 21.25 15.97
CA GLY A 78 6.51 20.00 15.34
C GLY A 78 7.55 19.46 14.36
N TYR A 79 7.10 18.64 13.43
CA TYR A 79 7.93 17.92 12.48
C TYR A 79 7.80 18.50 11.07
N LYS A 80 8.88 18.41 10.29
CA LYS A 80 8.93 18.85 8.89
C LYS A 80 9.74 17.88 8.05
N GLY A 81 9.32 17.68 6.81
CA GLY A 81 10.09 16.97 5.79
C GLY A 81 9.33 16.90 4.48
N SER A 82 9.71 15.94 3.65
CA SER A 82 9.11 15.69 2.34
C SER A 82 8.75 14.22 2.20
N LEU A 83 7.77 13.93 1.36
CA LEU A 83 7.48 12.59 0.87
C LEU A 83 7.24 12.63 -0.65
N TRP A 84 7.41 11.48 -1.28
CA TRP A 84 6.99 11.24 -2.65
C TRP A 84 5.68 10.45 -2.64
N LEU A 85 4.71 10.93 -3.41
CA LEU A 85 3.38 10.33 -3.57
C LEU A 85 3.20 9.95 -5.03
N LEU A 86 2.82 8.70 -5.27
CA LEU A 86 2.70 8.12 -6.59
C LEU A 86 1.21 7.96 -6.93
N PRO A 87 0.69 8.63 -7.98
CA PRO A 87 -0.62 8.31 -8.52
C PRO A 87 -0.61 7.10 -9.45
N ASP A 88 -1.77 6.45 -9.56
CA ASP A 88 -2.05 5.41 -10.55
C ASP A 88 -2.08 5.96 -12.00
N ARG A 89 -2.64 5.17 -12.91
CA ARG A 89 -2.80 5.50 -14.34
C ARG A 89 -3.74 6.68 -14.68
N GLY A 90 -4.35 7.38 -13.72
CA GLY A 90 -5.19 8.55 -14.00
C GLY A 90 -6.69 8.28 -14.00
N TYR A 91 -7.48 9.34 -14.26
CA TYR A 91 -8.94 9.26 -14.25
C TYR A 91 -9.43 8.24 -15.29
N ASN A 92 -10.20 7.25 -14.83
CA ASN A 92 -10.46 6.03 -15.59
C ASN A 92 -11.93 5.57 -15.56
N VAL A 93 -12.86 6.40 -15.06
CA VAL A 93 -14.30 6.07 -14.90
C VAL A 93 -14.97 5.71 -16.23
N VAL A 94 -14.56 6.34 -17.33
CA VAL A 94 -15.11 6.11 -18.68
C VAL A 94 -14.15 5.34 -19.60
N GLY A 95 -13.14 4.68 -19.02
CA GLY A 95 -11.99 4.14 -19.73
C GLY A 95 -10.71 4.87 -19.35
N THR A 96 -9.58 4.18 -19.50
CA THR A 96 -8.25 4.75 -19.29
C THR A 96 -7.95 5.90 -20.26
N THR A 97 -7.07 6.82 -19.85
CA THR A 97 -6.68 8.00 -20.63
C THR A 97 -5.19 8.02 -20.91
N ASP A 98 -4.74 8.84 -21.87
CA ASP A 98 -3.31 9.06 -22.15
C ASP A 98 -2.64 9.95 -21.08
N TYR A 99 -3.00 9.73 -19.81
CA TYR A 99 -2.37 10.38 -18.67
C TYR A 99 -0.88 10.06 -18.67
N ARG A 100 -0.06 11.06 -18.41
CA ARG A 100 1.39 10.88 -18.28
C ARG A 100 1.70 10.50 -16.84
N PRO A 101 2.20 9.29 -16.57
CA PRO A 101 2.60 8.87 -15.24
C PRO A 101 3.64 9.82 -14.63
N ARG A 102 3.55 10.06 -13.33
CA ARG A 102 4.40 11.03 -12.63
C ARG A 102 4.61 10.67 -11.18
N LEU A 103 5.57 11.34 -10.54
CA LEU A 103 5.80 11.30 -9.11
C LEU A 103 5.61 12.69 -8.52
N ASN A 104 4.81 12.80 -7.47
CA ASN A 104 4.53 14.06 -6.81
C ASN A 104 5.40 14.21 -5.55
N THR A 105 6.09 15.34 -5.41
CA THR A 105 6.84 15.69 -4.18
C THR A 105 5.93 16.52 -3.29
N ILE A 106 5.65 16.03 -2.08
CA ILE A 106 4.81 16.69 -1.09
C ILE A 106 5.67 17.15 0.07
N ALA A 107 5.65 18.45 0.36
CA ALA A 107 6.19 18.99 1.60
C ALA A 107 5.17 18.75 2.73
N ILE A 108 5.65 18.25 3.87
CA ILE A 108 4.83 17.89 5.03
C ILE A 108 5.30 18.67 6.26
N GLU A 109 4.35 19.29 6.96
CA GLU A 109 4.50 19.76 8.32
C GLU A 109 3.51 18.99 9.22
N LEU A 110 3.99 18.35 10.28
CA LEU A 110 3.18 17.54 11.20
C LEU A 110 3.24 18.13 12.61
N THR A 111 2.05 18.44 13.15
CA THR A 111 1.84 18.76 14.57
C THR A 111 1.00 17.65 15.19
N PRO A 112 1.62 16.65 15.84
CA PRO A 112 0.86 15.51 16.36
C PRO A 112 -0.01 15.93 17.55
N THR A 113 -1.25 15.47 17.54
CA THR A 113 -2.15 15.52 18.69
C THR A 113 -1.66 14.53 19.74
N ALA A 114 -1.73 14.91 21.02
CA ALA A 114 -1.37 14.01 22.11
C ALA A 114 -2.17 12.71 22.05
N LEU A 115 -1.53 11.59 22.37
CA LEU A 115 -2.15 10.26 22.33
C LEU A 115 -3.45 10.21 23.14
N GLY A 116 -4.51 9.71 22.52
CA GLY A 116 -5.85 9.63 23.10
C GLY A 116 -6.60 10.96 23.25
N ALA A 117 -6.01 12.10 22.88
CA ALA A 117 -6.65 13.42 22.94
C ALA A 117 -7.32 13.78 21.61
N ALA A 118 -8.31 14.67 21.63
CA ALA A 118 -8.86 15.27 20.42
C ALA A 118 -8.13 16.59 20.09
N PRO A 119 -7.95 16.96 18.81
CA PRO A 119 -7.57 18.31 18.41
C PRO A 119 -8.57 19.35 18.92
N ALA A 120 -8.17 20.62 18.88
CA ALA A 120 -9.09 21.71 19.18
C ALA A 120 -10.27 21.72 18.18
N ALA A 121 -11.45 22.13 18.64
CA ALA A 121 -12.63 22.22 17.78
C ALA A 121 -12.37 23.12 16.56
N GLY A 122 -12.73 22.64 15.37
CA GLY A 122 -12.45 23.29 14.09
C GLY A 122 -11.01 23.12 13.58
N GLN A 123 -10.17 22.35 14.26
CA GLN A 123 -8.78 22.02 13.87
C GLN A 123 -8.58 20.52 13.68
N GLU A 124 -9.67 19.75 13.60
CA GLU A 124 -9.68 18.29 13.63
C GLU A 124 -8.80 17.66 12.55
N GLN A 125 -8.64 18.30 11.39
CA GLN A 125 -7.92 17.77 10.23
C GLN A 125 -6.77 18.69 9.78
N THR A 126 -6.16 19.39 10.74
CA THR A 126 -5.07 20.35 10.50
C THR A 126 -3.72 19.88 11.03
N GLY A 127 -3.67 18.70 11.66
CA GLY A 127 -2.45 18.13 12.25
C GLY A 127 -1.38 17.82 11.21
N VAL A 128 -1.77 17.56 9.96
CA VAL A 128 -0.87 17.43 8.82
C VAL A 128 -1.16 18.55 7.83
N LYS A 129 -0.16 19.38 7.56
CA LYS A 129 -0.18 20.32 6.44
C LYS A 129 0.67 19.73 5.31
N ALA A 130 -0.01 19.33 4.24
CA ALA A 130 0.60 18.79 3.04
C ALA A 130 0.54 19.81 1.91
N THR A 131 1.62 19.93 1.13
CA THR A 131 1.69 20.88 0.01
C THR A 131 2.41 20.24 -1.16
N LEU A 132 1.77 20.20 -2.34
CA LEU A 132 2.40 19.79 -3.58
C LEU A 132 3.53 20.78 -3.93
N ALA A 133 4.76 20.31 -3.81
CA ALA A 133 5.96 21.11 -4.03
C ALA A 133 6.49 20.99 -5.46
N ASP A 134 6.42 19.79 -6.05
CA ASP A 134 6.85 19.52 -7.42
C ASP A 134 6.20 18.25 -7.97
N SER A 135 6.28 18.05 -9.29
CA SER A 135 5.89 16.81 -9.98
C SER A 135 6.93 16.41 -11.03
N LEU A 136 7.25 15.13 -11.13
CA LEU A 136 8.25 14.59 -12.06
C LEU A 136 7.59 13.58 -13.00
N LEU A 137 7.68 13.76 -14.32
CA LEU A 137 7.13 12.79 -15.27
C LEU A 137 8.02 11.54 -15.33
N LEU A 138 7.37 10.38 -15.50
CA LEU A 138 8.03 9.13 -15.81
C LEU A 138 8.07 8.92 -17.33
N THR A 139 9.23 8.53 -17.84
CA THR A 139 9.51 8.35 -19.26
C THR A 139 10.18 7.00 -19.51
N ASP A 140 10.05 6.49 -20.73
CA ASP A 140 10.66 5.22 -21.10
C ASP A 140 12.18 5.31 -21.32
N ASP A 141 12.79 4.19 -21.70
CA ASP A 141 14.24 4.03 -21.91
C ASP A 141 14.80 4.91 -23.05
N LYS A 142 13.92 5.53 -23.85
CA LYS A 142 14.27 6.41 -24.97
C LYS A 142 13.91 7.87 -24.67
N GLY A 143 13.44 8.16 -23.46
CA GLY A 143 12.98 9.47 -23.04
C GLY A 143 11.62 9.88 -23.62
N ALA A 144 10.83 8.93 -24.13
CA ALA A 144 9.46 9.19 -24.55
C ALA A 144 8.51 9.14 -23.34
N ASP A 145 7.46 9.97 -23.37
CA ASP A 145 6.42 9.96 -22.34
C ASP A 145 5.79 8.56 -22.22
N ALA A 146 5.66 8.07 -20.98
CA ALA A 146 4.81 6.92 -20.67
C ALA A 146 3.32 7.31 -20.71
N THR A 147 2.44 6.32 -20.60
CA THR A 147 0.98 6.50 -20.66
C THR A 147 0.24 5.65 -19.62
N GLY A 148 -0.89 6.15 -19.12
CA GLY A 148 -1.85 5.42 -18.29
C GLY A 148 -2.90 4.64 -19.07
N LEU A 149 -2.77 4.55 -20.40
CA LEU A 149 -3.71 3.78 -21.23
C LEU A 149 -3.59 2.28 -20.98
N ASP A 150 -4.75 1.60 -21.02
CA ASP A 150 -4.81 0.15 -21.08
C ASP A 150 -3.96 -0.37 -22.26
N PRO A 151 -3.02 -1.30 -22.04
CA PRO A 151 -2.16 -1.85 -23.10
C PRO A 151 -2.94 -2.57 -24.21
N LEU A 152 -4.16 -3.05 -23.93
CA LEU A 152 -4.94 -3.90 -24.82
C LEU A 152 -4.10 -5.11 -25.29
N ASN A 153 -3.86 -5.20 -26.61
CA ASN A 153 -3.03 -6.25 -27.20
C ASN A 153 -1.56 -5.83 -27.37
N GLY A 154 -1.19 -4.62 -26.96
CA GLY A 154 0.14 -4.07 -27.10
C GLY A 154 1.12 -4.67 -26.10
N VAL A 155 2.18 -5.26 -26.65
CA VAL A 155 3.30 -5.83 -25.91
C VAL A 155 4.57 -5.40 -26.62
N ARG A 156 5.38 -4.58 -25.94
CA ARG A 156 6.72 -4.22 -26.39
C ARG A 156 7.62 -5.45 -26.26
N ALA A 157 8.35 -5.77 -27.32
CA ALA A 157 9.31 -6.87 -27.29
C ALA A 157 10.47 -6.58 -26.34
N ALA A 158 10.99 -7.62 -25.68
CA ALA A 158 12.17 -7.51 -24.82
C ALA A 158 13.37 -6.92 -25.58
N SER A 159 14.14 -6.07 -24.91
CA SER A 159 15.29 -5.38 -25.49
C SER A 159 16.30 -5.00 -24.40
N GLY A 160 17.56 -5.42 -24.56
CA GLY A 160 18.61 -5.17 -23.56
C GLY A 160 18.23 -5.76 -22.20
N GLU A 161 18.25 -4.93 -21.16
CA GLU A 161 17.87 -5.28 -19.78
C GLU A 161 16.35 -5.18 -19.52
N LEU A 162 15.56 -4.87 -20.54
CA LEU A 162 14.10 -4.78 -20.42
C LEU A 162 13.44 -6.09 -20.88
N PRO A 163 12.56 -6.70 -20.05
CA PRO A 163 11.72 -7.81 -20.46
C PRO A 163 10.65 -7.33 -21.45
N ILE A 164 9.70 -8.20 -21.79
CA ILE A 164 8.49 -7.73 -22.48
C ILE A 164 7.73 -6.74 -21.58
N LEU A 165 7.27 -5.63 -22.14
CA LEU A 165 6.61 -4.56 -21.39
C LEU A 165 5.20 -4.28 -21.94
N PRO A 166 4.27 -3.79 -21.12
CA PRO A 166 3.01 -3.25 -21.59
C PRO A 166 3.23 -2.06 -22.51
N GLU A 167 2.50 -2.01 -23.63
CA GLU A 167 2.58 -0.90 -24.59
C GLU A 167 1.19 -0.47 -25.03
N ALA A 168 0.93 0.84 -25.01
CA ALA A 168 -0.25 1.45 -25.59
C ALA A 168 0.16 2.58 -26.52
N ASN A 169 -0.32 2.57 -27.76
CA ASN A 169 -0.02 3.59 -28.77
C ASN A 169 1.49 3.89 -28.95
N GLY A 170 2.34 2.87 -28.83
CA GLY A 170 3.80 2.98 -28.96
C GLY A 170 4.52 3.52 -27.71
N LYS A 171 3.78 3.82 -26.63
CA LYS A 171 4.32 4.28 -25.35
C LYS A 171 4.33 3.15 -24.33
N LEU A 172 5.28 3.20 -23.40
CA LEU A 172 5.25 2.36 -22.20
C LEU A 172 3.96 2.65 -21.43
N ALA A 173 3.13 1.63 -21.22
CA ALA A 173 1.90 1.75 -20.44
C ALA A 173 2.17 1.35 -18.98
N LEU A 174 1.74 2.20 -18.04
CA LEU A 174 1.98 2.02 -16.60
C LEU A 174 0.70 2.28 -15.80
N ASP A 175 0.47 1.41 -14.83
CA ASP A 175 -0.50 1.56 -13.76
C ASP A 175 0.25 1.40 -12.44
N ASN A 176 0.83 2.50 -11.94
CA ASN A 176 1.81 2.42 -10.86
C ASN A 176 1.13 2.31 -9.49
N GLU A 177 1.61 1.42 -8.63
CA GLU A 177 0.94 1.12 -7.35
C GLU A 177 1.80 1.19 -6.09
N ALA A 178 3.13 1.20 -6.22
CA ALA A 178 4.02 1.43 -5.09
C ALA A 178 5.37 2.00 -5.51
N ILE A 179 6.04 2.67 -4.58
CA ILE A 179 7.37 3.28 -4.79
C ILE A 179 8.33 2.97 -3.63
N ALA A 180 9.57 2.63 -3.98
CA ALA A 180 10.69 2.60 -3.03
C ALA A 180 11.84 3.48 -3.56
N ARG A 181 12.19 4.54 -2.82
CA ARG A 181 13.31 5.43 -3.15
C ARG A 181 14.63 4.89 -2.61
N LEU A 182 15.69 4.99 -3.42
CA LEU A 182 17.03 4.58 -3.05
C LEU A 182 17.90 5.79 -2.65
N PRO A 183 18.96 5.59 -1.84
CA PRO A 183 19.85 6.68 -1.42
C PRO A 183 20.55 7.43 -2.57
N ASP A 184 20.72 6.79 -3.72
CA ASP A 184 21.30 7.42 -4.93
C ASP A 184 20.27 8.28 -5.70
N GLY A 185 19.03 8.34 -5.23
CA GLY A 185 17.93 9.06 -5.85
C GLY A 185 17.20 8.28 -6.95
N THR A 186 17.66 7.09 -7.33
CA THR A 186 16.87 6.19 -8.19
C THR A 186 15.68 5.62 -7.40
N MET A 187 14.72 5.04 -8.12
CA MET A 187 13.49 4.54 -7.49
C MET A 187 13.00 3.27 -8.16
N PHE A 188 12.50 2.35 -7.33
CA PHE A 188 11.68 1.24 -7.81
C PHE A 188 10.21 1.66 -7.82
N ILE A 189 9.48 1.26 -8.86
CA ILE A 189 8.04 1.43 -8.99
C ILE A 189 7.41 0.11 -9.43
N SER A 190 6.39 -0.38 -8.73
CA SER A 190 5.60 -1.53 -9.16
C SER A 190 4.41 -1.10 -10.02
N ASP A 191 3.85 -2.05 -10.78
CA ASP A 191 2.83 -1.80 -11.79
C ASP A 191 1.77 -2.90 -11.81
N GLU A 192 0.52 -2.55 -12.14
CA GLU A 192 -0.55 -3.54 -12.26
C GLU A 192 -0.59 -4.24 -13.62
N TYR A 193 -0.20 -3.54 -14.70
CA TYR A 193 -0.32 -4.07 -16.05
C TYR A 193 0.62 -5.24 -16.27
N GLY A 194 1.92 -4.97 -16.15
CA GLY A 194 3.06 -5.85 -16.41
C GLY A 194 3.34 -6.92 -15.36
N PRO A 195 2.52 -7.01 -14.31
CA PRO A 195 2.96 -6.94 -12.90
C PRO A 195 4.48 -6.76 -12.68
N ASN A 196 5.10 -5.75 -13.28
CA ASN A 196 6.57 -5.59 -13.28
C ASN A 196 7.04 -4.70 -12.12
N ILE A 197 8.33 -4.80 -11.79
CA ILE A 197 9.05 -3.80 -10.98
C ILE A 197 9.97 -3.02 -11.91
N TYR A 198 9.74 -1.72 -12.08
CA TYR A 198 10.57 -0.82 -12.87
C TYR A 198 11.58 -0.09 -11.99
N ARG A 199 12.78 0.14 -12.49
CA ARG A 199 13.74 1.07 -11.88
C ARG A 199 13.83 2.33 -12.72
N PHE A 200 13.52 3.47 -12.14
CA PHE A 200 13.66 4.78 -12.75
C PHE A 200 14.86 5.52 -12.14
N SER A 201 15.48 6.36 -12.96
CA SER A 201 16.49 7.33 -12.52
C SER A 201 15.87 8.42 -11.65
N ALA A 202 16.71 9.23 -11.00
CA ALA A 202 16.25 10.35 -10.16
C ALA A 202 15.43 11.41 -10.93
N ASP A 203 15.60 11.48 -12.24
CA ASP A 203 14.89 12.35 -13.19
C ASP A 203 13.78 11.62 -13.97
N GLY A 204 13.40 10.40 -13.56
CA GLY A 204 12.20 9.73 -14.06
C GLY A 204 12.38 9.00 -15.40
N HIS A 205 13.61 8.65 -15.80
CA HIS A 205 13.88 7.83 -16.99
C HIS A 205 13.96 6.35 -16.61
N LEU A 206 13.25 5.49 -17.36
CA LEU A 206 13.32 4.05 -17.16
C LEU A 206 14.75 3.52 -17.41
N MET A 207 15.28 2.78 -16.44
CA MET A 207 16.63 2.20 -16.49
C MET A 207 16.61 0.69 -16.67
N SER A 208 15.75 -0.01 -15.93
CA SER A 208 15.58 -1.47 -16.01
C SER A 208 14.19 -1.88 -15.54
N ALA A 209 13.81 -3.13 -15.82
CA ALA A 209 12.57 -3.69 -15.29
C ALA A 209 12.76 -5.18 -14.96
N THR A 210 12.09 -5.63 -13.91
CA THR A 210 12.11 -7.01 -13.43
C THR A 210 10.72 -7.60 -13.57
N GLN A 211 10.60 -8.66 -14.37
CA GLN A 211 9.35 -9.39 -14.53
C GLN A 211 9.21 -10.45 -13.43
N PRO A 212 8.00 -10.67 -12.87
CA PRO A 212 7.75 -11.72 -11.90
C PRO A 212 7.80 -13.12 -12.53
N PRO A 213 7.70 -14.20 -11.71
CA PRO A 213 7.50 -15.55 -12.22
C PRO A 213 6.37 -15.65 -13.24
N ALA A 214 6.48 -16.62 -14.17
CA ALA A 214 5.51 -16.81 -15.25
C ALA A 214 4.08 -17.04 -14.75
N ALA A 215 3.91 -17.60 -13.55
CA ALA A 215 2.63 -17.76 -12.87
C ALA A 215 1.90 -16.43 -12.60
N LEU A 216 2.58 -15.28 -12.59
CA LEU A 216 1.96 -13.98 -12.38
C LEU A 216 1.77 -13.20 -13.69
N VAL A 217 2.46 -13.58 -14.77
CA VAL A 217 2.34 -12.92 -16.08
C VAL A 217 0.98 -13.26 -16.70
N PRO A 218 0.11 -12.26 -17.00
CA PRO A 218 -1.21 -12.48 -17.52
C PRO A 218 -1.15 -13.03 -18.96
N THR A 219 -1.92 -14.08 -19.24
CA THR A 219 -1.99 -14.65 -20.59
C THR A 219 -3.41 -14.70 -21.15
N ARG A 220 -3.53 -14.50 -22.46
CA ARG A 220 -4.75 -14.69 -23.23
C ARG A 220 -4.40 -15.47 -24.49
N LYS A 221 -5.13 -16.56 -24.78
CA LYS A 221 -4.90 -17.42 -25.95
C LYS A 221 -3.45 -17.93 -25.99
N GLY A 222 -2.93 -18.28 -24.81
CA GLY A 222 -1.56 -18.81 -24.64
C GLY A 222 -0.42 -17.82 -24.89
N LYS A 223 -0.68 -16.51 -24.90
CA LYS A 223 0.36 -15.46 -25.05
C LYS A 223 0.27 -14.41 -23.95
N PRO A 224 1.39 -13.81 -23.52
CA PRO A 224 1.37 -12.65 -22.63
C PRO A 224 0.46 -11.55 -23.19
N ASN A 225 -0.42 -11.01 -22.34
CA ASN A 225 -1.32 -9.93 -22.70
C ASN A 225 -1.63 -9.10 -21.44
N PHE A 226 -1.21 -7.84 -21.47
CA PHE A 226 -1.25 -6.96 -20.30
C PHE A 226 -2.52 -6.10 -20.21
N ALA A 227 -3.57 -6.39 -20.98
CA ALA A 227 -4.82 -5.64 -20.86
C ALA A 227 -5.38 -5.68 -19.43
N SER A 228 -5.99 -4.56 -19.02
CA SER A 228 -6.69 -4.40 -17.74
C SER A 228 -8.21 -4.46 -17.87
N ASP A 229 -8.72 -4.67 -19.08
CA ASP A 229 -10.16 -4.68 -19.38
C ASP A 229 -10.84 -3.35 -19.01
N ASN A 230 -10.07 -2.26 -19.10
CA ASN A 230 -10.55 -0.89 -18.98
C ASN A 230 -10.09 -0.07 -20.20
N PRO A 231 -10.48 -0.48 -21.43
CA PRO A 231 -10.04 0.17 -22.66
C PRO A 231 -10.39 1.66 -22.65
N GLY A 232 -9.48 2.49 -23.18
CA GLY A 232 -9.79 3.90 -23.41
C GLY A 232 -10.97 4.09 -24.37
N PRO A 233 -11.60 5.28 -24.39
CA PRO A 233 -12.82 5.53 -25.16
C PRO A 233 -12.73 5.10 -26.63
N GLY A 234 -13.63 4.21 -27.06
CA GLY A 234 -13.73 3.73 -28.43
C GLY A 234 -12.80 2.56 -28.80
N ALA A 235 -11.93 2.12 -27.89
CA ALA A 235 -11.17 0.89 -28.07
C ALA A 235 -12.01 -0.35 -27.76
N ALA A 236 -11.65 -1.48 -28.38
CA ALA A 236 -12.32 -2.75 -28.14
C ALA A 236 -11.82 -3.39 -26.84
N GLU A 237 -12.73 -4.03 -26.11
CA GLU A 237 -12.39 -4.88 -24.96
C GLU A 237 -11.48 -6.05 -25.38
N PRO A 238 -10.63 -6.54 -24.46
CA PRO A 238 -9.81 -7.71 -24.71
C PRO A 238 -10.66 -8.98 -24.95
N ASP A 239 -10.14 -9.91 -25.75
CA ASP A 239 -10.78 -11.21 -26.03
C ASP A 239 -9.81 -12.38 -25.79
N PRO A 240 -10.06 -13.26 -24.81
CA PRO A 240 -11.17 -13.20 -23.84
C PRO A 240 -11.09 -11.99 -22.91
N LYS A 241 -12.24 -11.62 -22.33
CA LYS A 241 -12.37 -10.52 -21.36
C LYS A 241 -11.35 -10.65 -20.23
N ASP A 242 -11.32 -11.82 -19.60
CA ASP A 242 -10.39 -12.13 -18.53
C ASP A 242 -9.16 -12.90 -19.04
N PRO A 243 -7.98 -12.74 -18.40
CA PRO A 243 -6.85 -13.60 -18.65
C PRO A 243 -7.12 -15.05 -18.20
N GLU A 244 -6.46 -16.01 -18.84
CA GLU A 244 -6.59 -17.44 -18.55
C GLU A 244 -5.74 -17.82 -17.33
N THR A 245 -4.55 -17.25 -17.20
CA THR A 245 -3.58 -17.42 -16.11
C THR A 245 -2.90 -16.10 -15.78
N GLY A 246 -2.17 -16.03 -14.67
CA GLY A 246 -1.45 -14.82 -14.26
C GLY A 246 -2.27 -13.94 -13.33
N ARG A 247 -1.86 -12.68 -13.17
CA ARG A 247 -2.65 -11.69 -12.44
C ARG A 247 -4.02 -11.48 -13.08
N GLN A 248 -4.94 -10.95 -12.28
CA GLN A 248 -6.28 -10.60 -12.76
C GLN A 248 -6.29 -9.27 -13.53
N ASN A 249 -7.38 -8.95 -14.23
CA ASN A 249 -7.55 -7.59 -14.75
C ASN A 249 -7.49 -6.59 -13.59
N ASN A 250 -6.56 -5.63 -13.66
CA ASN A 250 -6.43 -4.55 -12.69
C ASN A 250 -6.18 -4.99 -11.23
N GLN A 251 -5.30 -5.99 -11.04
CA GLN A 251 -4.93 -6.56 -9.74
C GLN A 251 -3.49 -7.10 -9.81
N GLY A 252 -2.54 -6.26 -10.21
CA GLY A 252 -1.13 -6.65 -10.39
C GLY A 252 -0.28 -6.45 -9.13
N LEU A 253 0.99 -6.05 -9.27
CA LEU A 253 1.86 -5.83 -8.10
C LEU A 253 1.49 -4.52 -7.43
N GLU A 254 0.69 -4.62 -6.38
CA GLU A 254 0.14 -3.47 -5.68
C GLU A 254 1.08 -2.96 -4.60
N GLY A 255 1.43 -3.79 -3.61
CA GLY A 255 2.29 -3.36 -2.51
C GLY A 255 3.76 -3.63 -2.83
N MET A 256 4.63 -2.65 -2.57
CA MET A 256 6.08 -2.86 -2.65
C MET A 256 6.84 -2.02 -1.64
N ALA A 257 7.82 -2.63 -0.97
CA ALA A 257 8.68 -1.92 -0.02
C ALA A 257 10.10 -2.49 0.02
N LEU A 258 11.09 -1.59 0.14
CA LEU A 258 12.47 -1.95 0.42
C LEU A 258 12.65 -2.19 1.92
N THR A 259 13.40 -3.22 2.29
CA THR A 259 13.74 -3.47 3.69
C THR A 259 14.60 -2.33 4.26
N PRO A 260 14.55 -2.10 5.59
CA PRO A 260 15.29 -1.01 6.22
C PRO A 260 16.81 -1.06 5.95
N ASP A 261 17.39 -2.26 5.84
CA ASP A 261 18.81 -2.45 5.54
C ASP A 261 19.16 -2.30 4.05
N GLY A 262 18.16 -2.04 3.20
CA GLY A 262 18.29 -1.81 1.77
C GLY A 262 18.60 -3.05 0.92
N LYS A 263 18.57 -4.26 1.51
CA LYS A 263 19.05 -5.49 0.83
C LYS A 263 17.96 -6.32 0.18
N SER A 264 16.70 -6.12 0.56
CA SER A 264 15.60 -6.86 -0.03
C SER A 264 14.47 -5.95 -0.45
N LEU A 265 13.88 -6.21 -1.61
CA LEU A 265 12.68 -5.56 -2.09
C LEU A 265 11.55 -6.58 -2.06
N ILE A 266 10.51 -6.29 -1.28
CA ILE A 266 9.33 -7.15 -1.18
C ILE A 266 8.26 -6.54 -2.09
N ALA A 267 7.63 -7.36 -2.94
CA ALA A 267 6.47 -6.97 -3.74
C ALA A 267 5.34 -8.00 -3.55
N VAL A 268 4.11 -7.52 -3.44
CA VAL A 268 2.92 -8.35 -3.17
C VAL A 268 1.88 -8.09 -4.25
N LEU A 269 1.32 -9.17 -4.79
CA LEU A 269 0.23 -9.08 -5.75
C LEU A 269 -1.07 -8.70 -5.02
N GLN A 270 -1.88 -7.82 -5.60
CA GLN A 270 -3.11 -7.30 -4.97
C GLN A 270 -4.07 -8.42 -4.51
N SER A 271 -4.18 -9.47 -5.33
CA SER A 271 -5.05 -10.62 -5.13
C SER A 271 -4.44 -11.89 -5.73
N ALA A 272 -4.96 -13.07 -5.37
CA ALA A 272 -4.49 -14.34 -5.93
C ALA A 272 -4.48 -14.33 -7.48
N PRO A 273 -3.48 -14.95 -8.13
CA PRO A 273 -3.51 -15.21 -9.56
C PRO A 273 -4.75 -15.99 -10.00
N ARG A 274 -5.14 -15.86 -11.27
CA ARG A 274 -6.31 -16.54 -11.87
C ARG A 274 -6.36 -18.02 -11.53
N GLN A 275 -5.27 -18.73 -11.81
CA GLN A 275 -5.17 -20.18 -11.60
C GLN A 275 -5.24 -20.58 -10.11
N ASP A 276 -4.96 -19.65 -9.21
CA ASP A 276 -4.96 -19.82 -7.75
C ASP A 276 -6.29 -19.39 -7.09
N GLY A 277 -7.36 -19.30 -7.90
CA GLY A 277 -8.70 -18.90 -7.43
C GLY A 277 -8.98 -17.40 -7.51
N GLY A 278 -8.11 -16.63 -8.17
CA GLY A 278 -8.26 -15.21 -8.45
C GLY A 278 -9.46 -14.86 -9.36
N ASP A 279 -10.04 -15.84 -10.03
CA ASP A 279 -11.22 -15.69 -10.90
C ASP A 279 -12.53 -15.34 -10.15
N SER A 280 -12.50 -15.34 -8.81
CA SER A 280 -13.65 -14.99 -7.98
C SER A 280 -13.26 -14.31 -6.68
N GLY A 281 -13.99 -13.23 -6.34
CA GLY A 281 -13.85 -12.51 -5.07
C GLY A 281 -14.15 -13.33 -3.81
N ALA A 282 -14.63 -14.57 -3.95
CA ALA A 282 -14.86 -15.50 -2.84
C ALA A 282 -13.74 -16.56 -2.69
N THR A 283 -12.81 -16.67 -3.64
CA THR A 283 -11.75 -17.70 -3.67
C THR A 283 -10.33 -17.14 -3.80
N ARG A 284 -10.18 -15.84 -4.07
CA ARG A 284 -8.90 -15.15 -4.31
C ARG A 284 -7.97 -14.96 -3.09
N GLN A 285 -8.04 -15.84 -2.08
CA GLN A 285 -7.43 -15.60 -0.77
C GLN A 285 -5.91 -15.67 -0.79
N ASN A 286 -5.35 -16.58 -1.59
CA ASN A 286 -3.94 -16.93 -1.52
C ASN A 286 -3.13 -16.08 -2.52
N THR A 287 -2.78 -14.84 -2.13
CA THR A 287 -1.90 -13.99 -2.94
C THR A 287 -0.42 -14.38 -2.78
N ARG A 288 0.47 -13.74 -3.55
CA ARG A 288 1.90 -14.06 -3.65
C ARG A 288 2.74 -12.85 -3.21
N ALA A 289 3.68 -13.09 -2.31
CA ALA A 289 4.72 -12.14 -1.93
C ALA A 289 6.07 -12.60 -2.48
N LEU A 290 6.71 -11.73 -3.25
CA LEU A 290 8.01 -11.93 -3.87
C LEU A 290 9.05 -11.15 -3.08
N VAL A 291 10.15 -11.80 -2.69
CA VAL A 291 11.28 -11.15 -2.02
C VAL A 291 12.47 -11.21 -2.96
N TYR A 292 12.90 -10.05 -3.44
CA TYR A 292 14.04 -9.90 -4.32
C TYR A 292 15.29 -9.49 -3.54
N ASP A 293 16.44 -10.06 -3.86
CA ASP A 293 17.75 -9.50 -3.49
C ASP A 293 17.97 -8.20 -4.25
N ALA A 294 18.08 -7.10 -3.50
CA ALA A 294 18.27 -5.74 -3.99
C ALA A 294 19.72 -5.24 -3.82
N SER A 295 20.66 -6.12 -3.47
CA SER A 295 22.09 -5.77 -3.34
C SER A 295 22.70 -5.29 -4.65
N ASP A 296 22.14 -5.71 -5.79
CA ASP A 296 22.39 -5.14 -7.12
C ASP A 296 21.06 -4.60 -7.68
N PRO A 297 20.75 -3.30 -7.44
CA PRO A 297 19.49 -2.70 -7.87
C PRO A 297 19.24 -2.73 -9.38
N ALA A 298 20.27 -2.95 -10.21
CA ALA A 298 20.10 -3.09 -11.66
C ALA A 298 19.56 -4.48 -12.04
N HIS A 299 19.80 -5.51 -11.22
CA HIS A 299 19.49 -6.90 -11.51
C HIS A 299 18.85 -7.58 -10.29
N LEU A 300 17.62 -7.19 -9.96
CA LEU A 300 16.86 -7.83 -8.89
C LEU A 300 16.75 -9.34 -9.17
N LYS A 301 17.06 -10.15 -8.15
CA LYS A 301 16.96 -11.61 -8.22
C LYS A 301 15.93 -12.09 -7.23
N LEU A 302 14.95 -12.87 -7.70
CA LEU A 302 13.98 -13.49 -6.81
C LEU A 302 14.72 -14.43 -5.85
N ALA A 303 14.71 -14.10 -4.57
CA ALA A 303 15.35 -14.87 -3.51
C ALA A 303 14.34 -15.81 -2.84
N HIS A 304 13.13 -15.31 -2.60
CA HIS A 304 12.05 -16.07 -1.96
C HIS A 304 10.69 -15.71 -2.55
N GLU A 305 9.76 -16.65 -2.45
CA GLU A 305 8.36 -16.41 -2.75
C GLU A 305 7.48 -17.13 -1.74
N TYR A 306 6.45 -16.45 -1.25
CA TYR A 306 5.56 -16.96 -0.22
C TYR A 306 4.09 -16.75 -0.59
N VAL A 307 3.25 -17.70 -0.18
CA VAL A 307 1.79 -17.50 -0.20
C VAL A 307 1.38 -16.66 1.00
N VAL A 308 0.68 -15.55 0.76
CA VAL A 308 0.12 -14.66 1.78
C VAL A 308 -1.40 -14.75 1.74
N PRO A 309 -2.06 -15.21 2.82
CA PRO A 309 -3.51 -15.32 2.84
C PRO A 309 -4.12 -13.94 3.13
N LEU A 310 -5.03 -13.50 2.27
CA LEU A 310 -5.78 -12.25 2.43
C LEU A 310 -6.93 -12.38 3.46
N PRO A 311 -7.38 -11.28 4.08
CA PRO A 311 -8.46 -11.32 5.06
C PRO A 311 -9.78 -11.77 4.44
N VAL A 312 -10.45 -12.72 5.11
CA VAL A 312 -11.77 -13.22 4.73
C VAL A 312 -12.82 -12.62 5.64
N PHE A 313 -13.89 -12.09 5.05
CA PHE A 313 -15.01 -11.49 5.79
C PHE A 313 -16.35 -11.88 5.18
N LYS A 314 -17.43 -11.45 5.84
CA LYS A 314 -18.81 -11.61 5.39
C LYS A 314 -19.40 -10.24 5.08
N ASP A 315 -20.01 -10.09 3.91
CA ASP A 315 -20.78 -8.89 3.61
C ASP A 315 -22.11 -8.86 4.39
N ASP A 316 -22.85 -7.76 4.24
CA ASP A 316 -24.18 -7.52 4.84
C ASP A 316 -25.20 -8.63 4.53
N LYS A 317 -24.99 -9.36 3.43
CA LYS A 317 -25.82 -10.49 2.96
C LYS A 317 -25.27 -11.85 3.39
N GLY A 318 -24.21 -11.89 4.19
CA GLY A 318 -23.58 -13.12 4.68
C GLY A 318 -22.76 -13.89 3.64
N LYS A 319 -22.47 -13.28 2.47
CA LYS A 319 -21.63 -13.88 1.43
C LYS A 319 -20.16 -13.73 1.82
N THR A 320 -19.39 -14.79 1.59
CA THR A 320 -17.93 -14.74 1.79
C THR A 320 -17.30 -13.81 0.77
N LYS A 321 -16.46 -12.91 1.28
CA LYS A 321 -15.66 -11.95 0.53
C LYS A 321 -14.23 -11.98 1.02
N ILE A 322 -13.33 -11.51 0.16
CA ILE A 322 -11.89 -11.45 0.43
C ILE A 322 -11.45 -10.02 0.16
N ALA A 323 -10.89 -9.38 1.20
CA ALA A 323 -10.29 -8.06 1.13
C ALA A 323 -9.01 -8.15 0.28
N ALA A 324 -8.80 -7.18 -0.62
CA ALA A 324 -7.60 -7.13 -1.43
C ALA A 324 -6.45 -6.50 -0.65
N GLN A 325 -5.20 -6.87 -0.96
CA GLN A 325 -4.03 -6.16 -0.45
C GLN A 325 -3.90 -4.82 -1.18
N SER A 326 -3.56 -3.75 -0.46
CA SER A 326 -3.46 -2.39 -1.02
C SER A 326 -2.09 -1.74 -0.86
N GLU A 327 -1.35 -2.03 0.22
CA GLU A 327 0.02 -1.49 0.38
C GLU A 327 0.82 -2.32 1.40
N ILE A 328 2.15 -2.24 1.37
CA ILE A 328 3.03 -2.81 2.39
C ILE A 328 4.09 -1.83 2.94
N VAL A 329 4.60 -2.12 4.13
CA VAL A 329 5.84 -1.52 4.67
C VAL A 329 6.75 -2.62 5.17
N ALA A 330 7.95 -2.75 4.62
CA ALA A 330 8.91 -3.77 5.05
C ALA A 330 9.54 -3.43 6.41
N LEU A 331 9.53 -4.39 7.34
CA LEU A 331 10.19 -4.29 8.66
C LEU A 331 11.47 -5.15 8.71
N SER A 332 11.54 -6.14 7.82
CA SER A 332 12.66 -7.02 7.51
C SER A 332 12.35 -7.81 6.24
N ASP A 333 13.27 -8.67 5.81
CA ASP A 333 13.05 -9.68 4.78
C ASP A 333 11.98 -10.73 5.14
N LYS A 334 11.57 -10.82 6.42
CA LYS A 334 10.62 -11.84 6.91
C LYS A 334 9.35 -11.30 7.55
N THR A 335 9.23 -9.98 7.69
CA THR A 335 8.10 -9.35 8.38
C THR A 335 7.83 -7.99 7.75
N PHE A 336 6.58 -7.74 7.41
CA PHE A 336 6.12 -6.48 6.83
C PHE A 336 4.71 -6.15 7.33
N LEU A 337 4.37 -4.86 7.31
CA LEU A 337 2.98 -4.41 7.45
C LEU A 337 2.28 -4.57 6.11
N MET A 338 1.01 -4.97 6.11
CA MET A 338 0.19 -5.07 4.90
C MET A 338 -1.18 -4.44 5.17
N LEU A 339 -1.52 -3.41 4.41
CA LEU A 339 -2.87 -2.84 4.37
C LEU A 339 -3.72 -3.68 3.44
N ALA A 340 -4.91 -4.06 3.90
CA ALA A 340 -5.92 -4.72 3.08
C ALA A 340 -7.29 -4.08 3.32
N ARG A 341 -8.10 -4.02 2.25
CA ARG A 341 -9.42 -3.39 2.28
C ARG A 341 -10.48 -4.15 1.49
N ASP A 342 -11.74 -3.94 1.85
CA ASP A 342 -12.87 -4.23 0.99
C ASP A 342 -13.03 -3.16 -0.11
N SER A 343 -14.04 -3.34 -0.97
CA SER A 343 -14.25 -2.48 -2.14
C SER A 343 -15.72 -2.05 -2.26
N GLY A 344 -15.95 -0.89 -2.88
CA GLY A 344 -17.26 -0.29 -3.12
C GLY A 344 -17.89 0.43 -1.92
N ASN A 345 -17.11 0.74 -0.88
CA ASN A 345 -17.58 1.40 0.34
C ASN A 345 -16.70 2.62 0.71
N GLY A 346 -17.32 3.77 0.95
CA GLY A 346 -16.65 5.01 1.36
C GLY A 346 -17.08 6.22 0.55
N GLN A 347 -16.48 7.38 0.85
CA GLN A 347 -16.69 8.60 0.07
C GLN A 347 -16.31 8.38 -1.40
N GLY A 348 -17.16 8.85 -2.32
CA GLY A 348 -16.94 8.76 -3.76
C GLY A 348 -17.54 7.52 -4.42
N VAL A 349 -18.06 6.58 -3.62
CA VAL A 349 -18.72 5.36 -4.13
C VAL A 349 -20.07 5.13 -3.45
N LYS A 350 -20.82 4.13 -3.91
CA LYS A 350 -22.22 3.92 -3.51
C LYS A 350 -22.38 3.43 -2.07
N GLY A 351 -21.56 2.47 -1.63
CA GLY A 351 -21.59 1.97 -0.26
C GLY A 351 -20.97 2.97 0.70
N ASP A 352 -21.42 3.02 1.94
CA ASP A 352 -20.95 3.99 2.94
C ASP A 352 -19.97 3.40 3.96
N THR A 353 -20.12 2.12 4.30
CA THR A 353 -19.44 1.50 5.45
C THR A 353 -18.47 0.43 4.99
N SER A 354 -17.18 0.63 5.22
CA SER A 354 -16.16 -0.39 4.95
C SER A 354 -16.16 -1.43 6.08
N LEU A 355 -16.24 -2.71 5.72
CA LEU A 355 -16.19 -3.79 6.72
C LEU A 355 -14.76 -4.21 7.06
N VAL A 356 -13.81 -3.93 6.17
CA VAL A 356 -12.39 -4.23 6.36
C VAL A 356 -11.60 -3.10 5.72
N ARG A 357 -10.87 -2.34 6.53
CA ARG A 357 -9.76 -1.47 6.10
C ARG A 357 -8.72 -1.54 7.21
N GLN A 358 -7.77 -2.45 7.07
CA GLN A 358 -6.96 -2.90 8.19
C GLN A 358 -5.51 -3.17 7.80
N ILE A 359 -4.60 -2.74 8.66
CA ILE A 359 -3.17 -3.05 8.58
C ILE A 359 -2.90 -4.28 9.43
N PHE A 360 -2.21 -5.25 8.84
CA PHE A 360 -1.78 -6.50 9.46
C PHE A 360 -0.26 -6.53 9.55
N VAL A 361 0.28 -7.19 10.58
CA VAL A 361 1.66 -7.67 10.55
C VAL A 361 1.66 -9.03 9.86
N VAL A 362 2.39 -9.14 8.76
CA VAL A 362 2.62 -10.38 8.01
C VAL A 362 3.96 -10.97 8.42
N ASP A 363 3.98 -12.26 8.73
CA ASP A 363 5.17 -13.03 9.08
C ASP A 363 5.32 -14.23 8.15
N VAL A 364 6.43 -14.24 7.40
CA VAL A 364 6.78 -15.32 6.47
C VAL A 364 7.84 -16.27 7.04
N SER A 365 8.28 -16.06 8.29
CA SER A 365 9.39 -16.85 8.88
C SER A 365 9.16 -18.36 8.95
N ALA A 366 7.89 -18.78 9.03
CA ALA A 366 7.47 -20.19 9.02
C ALA A 366 6.75 -20.59 7.71
N ALA A 367 6.63 -19.68 6.74
CA ALA A 367 5.99 -19.97 5.47
C ALA A 367 6.88 -20.84 4.58
N THR A 368 6.26 -21.66 3.74
CA THR A 368 6.98 -22.44 2.73
C THR A 368 7.46 -21.50 1.64
N ASP A 369 8.79 -21.44 1.45
CA ASP A 369 9.38 -20.78 0.28
C ASP A 369 9.14 -21.64 -0.96
N ILE A 370 8.51 -21.04 -1.97
CA ILE A 370 8.15 -21.70 -3.22
C ILE A 370 8.92 -21.19 -4.43
N ALA A 371 9.83 -20.23 -4.25
CA ALA A 371 10.61 -19.64 -5.35
C ALA A 371 11.44 -20.69 -6.09
N GLY A 372 11.48 -20.58 -7.42
CA GLY A 372 12.18 -21.52 -8.30
C GLY A 372 11.54 -22.92 -8.32
N GLY A 373 10.36 -23.06 -7.73
CA GLY A 373 9.60 -24.30 -7.63
C GLY A 373 8.64 -24.50 -8.80
N ALA A 374 7.84 -25.55 -8.71
CA ALA A 374 6.84 -25.84 -9.73
C ALA A 374 5.73 -24.78 -9.81
N PHE A 375 5.48 -24.04 -8.72
CA PHE A 375 4.43 -23.02 -8.63
C PHE A 375 4.78 -21.69 -9.32
N ASP A 376 5.97 -21.57 -9.91
CA ASP A 376 6.37 -20.44 -10.75
C ASP A 376 5.82 -20.58 -12.19
N ALA A 377 5.37 -21.78 -12.56
CA ALA A 377 4.81 -22.08 -13.87
C ALA A 377 3.30 -21.72 -13.92
N ALA A 378 2.87 -21.11 -15.02
CA ALA A 378 1.48 -20.69 -15.22
C ALA A 378 0.47 -21.86 -15.22
N ASP A 379 0.90 -23.08 -15.53
CA ASP A 379 0.06 -24.29 -15.59
C ASP A 379 0.05 -25.11 -14.29
N LYS A 380 0.75 -24.66 -13.24
CA LYS A 380 0.81 -25.34 -11.94
C LYS A 380 0.32 -24.41 -10.81
N PRO A 381 -1.00 -24.35 -10.58
CA PRO A 381 -1.54 -23.54 -9.49
C PRO A 381 -1.11 -24.05 -8.12
N VAL A 382 -0.83 -23.13 -7.21
CA VAL A 382 -0.59 -23.40 -5.77
C VAL A 382 -1.88 -23.48 -4.98
N ALA A 383 -2.95 -22.82 -5.44
CA ALA A 383 -4.23 -22.80 -4.73
C ALA A 383 -5.45 -22.92 -5.68
N PRO A 384 -5.59 -24.00 -6.47
CA PRO A 384 -6.69 -24.12 -7.43
C PRO A 384 -8.06 -23.90 -6.76
N LYS A 385 -8.85 -22.96 -7.29
CA LYS A 385 -10.15 -22.54 -6.73
C LYS A 385 -10.07 -22.03 -5.28
N GLY A 386 -8.92 -21.48 -4.90
CA GLY A 386 -8.63 -20.99 -3.55
C GLY A 386 -8.24 -22.08 -2.54
N VAL A 387 -8.17 -23.35 -2.95
CA VAL A 387 -7.76 -24.45 -2.05
C VAL A 387 -6.25 -24.63 -2.13
N LEU A 388 -5.55 -24.17 -1.10
CA LEU A 388 -4.09 -24.22 -1.02
C LEU A 388 -3.55 -25.66 -1.06
N ASP A 389 -2.47 -25.88 -1.82
CA ASP A 389 -1.75 -27.15 -1.87
C ASP A 389 -1.28 -27.55 -0.46
N PRO A 390 -1.56 -28.79 -0.01
CA PRO A 390 -1.27 -29.21 1.36
C PRO A 390 0.22 -29.26 1.70
N SER A 391 1.12 -29.18 0.71
CA SER A 391 2.56 -29.06 0.94
C SER A 391 3.02 -27.64 1.30
N VAL A 392 2.15 -26.64 1.14
CA VAL A 392 2.47 -25.22 1.33
C VAL A 392 1.89 -24.71 2.64
N THR A 393 2.76 -24.19 3.50
CA THR A 393 2.37 -23.41 4.68
C THR A 393 2.33 -21.93 4.31
N PRO A 394 1.17 -21.26 4.40
CA PRO A 394 1.06 -19.84 4.08
C PRO A 394 1.66 -18.96 5.19
N ALA A 395 1.92 -17.70 4.86
CA ALA A 395 2.31 -16.68 5.82
C ALA A 395 1.25 -16.48 6.91
N LYS A 396 1.67 -15.99 8.07
CA LYS A 396 0.77 -15.65 9.17
C LYS A 396 0.42 -14.16 9.13
N LEU A 397 -0.88 -13.85 9.17
CA LEU A 397 -1.39 -12.49 9.38
C LEU A 397 -1.79 -12.28 10.83
N THR A 398 -1.41 -11.14 11.39
CA THR A 398 -1.83 -10.68 12.72
C THR A 398 -2.42 -9.28 12.61
N PRO A 399 -3.71 -9.07 12.95
CA PRO A 399 -4.32 -7.74 12.95
C PRO A 399 -3.51 -6.72 13.77
N PHE A 400 -3.32 -5.52 13.25
CA PHE A 400 -2.54 -4.47 13.92
C PHE A 400 -3.33 -3.17 14.08
N ILE A 401 -3.66 -2.46 12.99
CA ILE A 401 -4.39 -1.19 13.02
C ILE A 401 -5.68 -1.36 12.25
N ASP A 402 -6.82 -1.16 12.90
CA ASP A 402 -8.11 -1.01 12.24
C ASP A 402 -8.30 0.47 11.87
N ILE A 403 -8.29 0.78 10.57
CA ILE A 403 -8.46 2.15 10.09
C ILE A 403 -9.93 2.60 10.25
N ASN A 404 -10.87 1.66 10.34
CA ASN A 404 -12.30 1.95 10.50
C ASN A 404 -12.70 2.19 11.97
N ASP A 405 -11.74 2.29 12.90
CA ASP A 405 -12.06 2.58 14.30
C ASP A 405 -12.69 3.97 14.46
N ASN A 406 -14.02 4.00 14.45
CA ASN A 406 -14.83 5.22 14.60
C ASN A 406 -14.56 6.00 15.90
N LYS A 407 -13.99 5.38 16.94
CA LYS A 407 -13.56 6.11 18.15
C LYS A 407 -12.34 6.99 17.85
N GLU A 408 -11.37 6.45 17.11
CA GLU A 408 -10.18 7.19 16.68
C GLU A 408 -10.54 8.21 15.60
N LEU A 409 -11.30 7.82 14.58
CA LEU A 409 -11.73 8.72 13.49
C LEU A 409 -12.55 9.90 14.03
N GLY A 410 -13.47 9.64 14.97
CA GLY A 410 -14.32 10.67 15.56
C GLY A 410 -13.55 11.77 16.29
N ARG A 411 -12.35 11.49 16.83
CA ARG A 411 -11.47 12.52 17.42
C ARG A 411 -11.05 13.57 16.37
N PHE A 412 -10.93 13.17 15.11
CA PHE A 412 -10.51 14.00 13.98
C PHE A 412 -11.69 14.38 13.06
N GLY A 413 -12.93 14.25 13.55
CA GLY A 413 -14.13 14.61 12.79
C GLY A 413 -14.34 13.77 11.53
N LEU A 414 -13.74 12.58 11.49
CA LEU A 414 -13.90 11.58 10.44
C LEU A 414 -14.82 10.46 10.93
N HIS A 415 -15.30 9.64 10.00
CA HIS A 415 -16.07 8.45 10.32
C HIS A 415 -15.95 7.40 9.20
N ASP A 416 -16.35 6.17 9.51
CA ASP A 416 -16.62 5.09 8.54
C ASP A 416 -18.11 4.74 8.65
N GLY A 417 -18.85 5.01 7.57
CA GLY A 417 -20.29 4.75 7.46
C GLY A 417 -21.14 5.97 7.09
N ALA A 418 -22.44 5.90 7.37
CA ALA A 418 -23.38 6.96 7.03
C ALA A 418 -23.22 8.20 7.95
N PRO A 419 -23.39 9.44 7.42
CA PRO A 419 -23.73 9.75 6.03
C PRO A 419 -22.50 9.69 5.11
N ASN A 420 -22.67 9.20 3.88
CA ASN A 420 -21.57 9.18 2.91
C ASN A 420 -21.22 10.59 2.41
N ASP A 421 -20.45 11.32 3.22
CA ASP A 421 -20.09 12.72 3.06
C ASP A 421 -18.57 12.90 2.96
N LYS A 422 -18.12 14.16 2.93
CA LYS A 422 -16.69 14.49 2.83
C LYS A 422 -15.82 14.02 3.99
N ASN A 423 -16.42 13.60 5.10
CA ASN A 423 -15.73 13.13 6.30
C ASN A 423 -15.86 11.62 6.49
N ASN A 424 -16.62 10.93 5.63
CA ASN A 424 -16.51 9.49 5.48
C ASN A 424 -15.16 9.17 4.84
N LEU A 425 -14.48 8.13 5.30
CA LEU A 425 -13.24 7.70 4.65
C LEU A 425 -13.52 7.27 3.20
N SER A 426 -12.64 7.65 2.27
CA SER A 426 -12.69 7.19 0.87
C SER A 426 -12.46 5.69 0.77
N GLU A 427 -12.94 5.07 -0.31
CA GLU A 427 -12.77 3.63 -0.52
C GLU A 427 -11.30 3.20 -0.43
N LYS A 428 -10.46 3.76 -1.29
CA LYS A 428 -9.08 3.32 -1.47
C LYS A 428 -8.12 3.95 -0.48
N TRP A 429 -7.18 3.13 0.01
CA TRP A 429 -6.07 3.50 0.88
C TRP A 429 -4.88 2.64 0.50
N GLU A 430 -3.93 3.23 -0.20
CA GLU A 430 -2.94 2.50 -1.03
C GLU A 430 -1.54 3.09 -0.89
N ALA A 431 -1.30 3.85 0.16
CA ALA A 431 0.02 4.45 0.40
C ALA A 431 0.39 4.39 1.89
N MET A 432 1.59 3.89 2.20
CA MET A 432 2.10 3.82 3.56
C MET A 432 3.60 4.12 3.62
N SER A 433 4.01 4.87 4.63
CA SER A 433 5.44 5.05 4.93
C SER A 433 5.66 5.30 6.41
N VAL A 434 6.85 4.97 6.91
CA VAL A 434 7.21 5.14 8.32
C VAL A 434 8.39 6.09 8.48
N VAL A 435 8.35 6.94 9.50
CA VAL A 435 9.44 7.83 9.86
C VAL A 435 9.58 7.95 11.37
N SER A 436 10.80 8.12 11.88
CA SER A 436 11.06 8.19 13.33
C SER A 436 10.33 9.36 13.99
N VAL A 437 9.89 9.18 15.23
CA VAL A 437 9.42 10.29 16.08
C VAL A 437 10.57 11.17 16.59
N LEU A 438 11.83 10.85 16.26
CA LEU A 438 13.02 11.63 16.64
C LEU A 438 13.13 11.95 18.15
N ASP A 439 12.55 11.09 19.00
CA ASP A 439 12.66 11.18 20.46
C ASP A 439 13.64 10.11 20.97
N PRO A 440 14.79 10.49 21.54
CA PRO A 440 15.76 9.54 22.11
C PRO A 440 15.19 8.63 23.22
N ALA A 441 14.10 9.02 23.87
CA ALA A 441 13.41 8.19 24.87
C ALA A 441 12.48 7.15 24.23
N LEU A 442 12.13 7.31 22.95
CA LEU A 442 11.25 6.44 22.18
C LEU A 442 11.95 5.98 20.88
N PRO A 443 13.10 5.29 20.95
CA PRO A 443 13.92 4.96 19.78
C PRO A 443 13.28 3.96 18.81
N ASP A 444 12.27 3.22 19.26
CA ASP A 444 11.50 2.28 18.45
C ASP A 444 10.13 2.83 18.05
N ASP A 445 9.86 4.12 18.29
CA ASP A 445 8.62 4.77 17.89
C ASP A 445 8.75 5.47 16.53
N TYR A 446 7.68 5.34 15.75
CA TYR A 446 7.56 5.89 14.41
C TYR A 446 6.19 6.53 14.22
N PHE A 447 6.13 7.51 13.33
CA PHE A 447 4.90 7.87 12.66
C PHE A 447 4.72 6.94 11.46
N LEU A 448 3.59 6.23 11.42
CA LEU A 448 3.09 5.54 10.24
C LEU A 448 2.12 6.48 9.54
N VAL A 449 2.53 6.99 8.38
CA VAL A 449 1.72 7.82 7.50
C VAL A 449 0.99 6.90 6.53
N VAL A 450 -0.33 7.06 6.44
CA VAL A 450 -1.20 6.32 5.51
C VAL A 450 -1.91 7.34 4.62
N GLY A 451 -1.89 7.14 3.30
CA GLY A 451 -2.55 7.99 2.32
C GLY A 451 -3.62 7.24 1.54
N ASN A 452 -4.64 7.97 1.05
CA ASN A 452 -5.59 7.44 0.09
C ASN A 452 -5.14 7.63 -1.36
N ASP A 453 -5.45 6.65 -2.20
CA ASP A 453 -5.74 6.89 -3.61
C ASP A 453 -7.13 7.51 -3.69
N ASN A 454 -7.26 8.61 -4.41
CA ASN A 454 -8.52 9.32 -4.57
C ASN A 454 -9.19 9.05 -5.92
N ASP A 455 -8.64 8.14 -6.74
CA ASP A 455 -9.16 7.77 -8.07
C ASP A 455 -9.31 8.98 -9.00
N PHE A 456 -8.59 10.07 -8.73
CA PHE A 456 -8.74 11.36 -9.40
C PHE A 456 -10.18 11.92 -9.32
N LEU A 457 -10.99 11.50 -8.35
CA LEU A 457 -12.40 11.90 -8.21
C LEU A 457 -12.52 13.37 -7.78
N ALA A 458 -12.71 14.24 -8.77
CA ALA A 458 -12.87 15.68 -8.59
C ALA A 458 -14.04 16.24 -9.42
N GLN A 459 -14.68 17.29 -8.94
CA GLN A 459 -15.75 18.01 -9.61
C GLN A 459 -15.25 19.04 -10.64
N ASP A 460 -14.01 19.52 -10.49
CA ASP A 460 -13.30 20.40 -11.43
C ASP A 460 -11.97 19.75 -11.90
N GLY A 461 -12.07 18.49 -12.33
CA GLY A 461 -10.95 17.72 -12.84
C GLY A 461 -10.44 18.21 -14.19
N PHE A 462 -9.14 18.11 -14.43
CA PHE A 462 -8.55 18.37 -15.76
C PHE A 462 -7.42 17.37 -16.06
N GLN A 463 -7.51 16.66 -17.16
CA GLN A 463 -6.51 15.67 -17.56
C GLN A 463 -6.50 15.54 -19.09
N VAL A 464 -5.32 15.32 -19.68
CA VAL A 464 -5.15 15.07 -21.13
C VAL A 464 -5.81 16.17 -22.00
N GLY A 465 -5.71 17.43 -21.57
CA GLY A 465 -6.20 18.59 -22.31
C GLY A 465 -7.72 18.80 -22.25
N ALA A 466 -8.46 18.03 -21.45
CA ALA A 466 -9.90 18.15 -21.29
C ALA A 466 -10.31 18.24 -19.81
N PRO A 467 -11.36 19.03 -19.49
CA PRO A 467 -11.99 18.94 -18.18
C PRO A 467 -12.76 17.62 -18.06
N TYR A 468 -12.82 17.09 -16.85
CA TYR A 468 -13.67 15.96 -16.49
C TYR A 468 -14.39 16.26 -15.17
N LYS A 469 -15.35 15.41 -14.84
CA LYS A 469 -16.15 15.55 -13.62
C LYS A 469 -16.48 14.17 -13.08
N ALA A 470 -16.12 13.92 -11.83
CA ALA A 470 -16.50 12.70 -11.13
C ALA A 470 -18.02 12.58 -11.02
N GLU A 471 -18.51 11.35 -11.17
CA GLU A 471 -19.92 11.03 -10.99
C GLU A 471 -20.38 11.30 -9.54
N ASP A 472 -21.69 11.39 -9.33
CA ASP A 472 -22.33 11.55 -8.02
C ASP A 472 -21.91 12.76 -7.17
N GLY A 473 -21.13 13.69 -7.73
CA GLY A 473 -20.84 14.97 -7.09
C GLY A 473 -19.67 14.94 -6.10
N ALA A 474 -18.87 13.87 -6.07
CA ALA A 474 -17.79 13.72 -5.11
C ALA A 474 -16.53 14.53 -5.48
N ASP A 475 -15.96 15.21 -4.48
CA ASP A 475 -14.57 15.65 -4.42
C ASP A 475 -13.88 14.80 -3.34
N VAL A 476 -13.11 13.80 -3.77
CA VAL A 476 -12.34 12.96 -2.85
C VAL A 476 -10.96 13.58 -2.69
N ASP A 477 -10.80 14.34 -1.61
CA ASP A 477 -9.51 14.93 -1.27
C ASP A 477 -8.47 13.83 -1.03
N THR A 478 -7.22 14.13 -1.37
CA THR A 478 -6.09 13.35 -0.87
C THR A 478 -6.00 13.55 0.63
N MET A 479 -6.06 12.49 1.42
CA MET A 479 -6.03 12.50 2.87
C MET A 479 -4.82 11.75 3.38
N PHE A 480 -4.25 12.25 4.46
CA PHE A 480 -3.20 11.58 5.22
C PHE A 480 -3.69 11.30 6.63
N LEU A 481 -3.57 10.05 7.08
CA LEU A 481 -3.73 9.63 8.47
C LEU A 481 -2.35 9.33 9.04
N VAL A 482 -2.04 9.84 10.23
CA VAL A 482 -0.74 9.61 10.89
C VAL A 482 -0.99 8.94 12.22
N TYR A 483 -0.54 7.69 12.34
CA TYR A 483 -0.54 6.92 13.58
C TYR A 483 0.83 6.99 14.23
N GLN A 484 0.87 7.04 15.57
CA GLN A 484 2.11 6.75 16.28
C GLN A 484 2.15 5.25 16.62
N VAL A 485 3.25 4.59 16.28
CA VAL A 485 3.43 3.14 16.46
C VAL A 485 4.78 2.83 17.09
N THR A 486 4.87 1.73 17.83
CA THR A 486 6.16 1.14 18.23
C THR A 486 6.47 -0.04 17.32
N LEU A 487 7.60 0.03 16.62
CA LEU A 487 8.11 -0.98 15.68
C LEU A 487 9.53 -1.41 16.10
N PRO A 488 9.65 -2.37 17.04
CA PRO A 488 10.95 -2.71 17.62
C PRO A 488 11.96 -3.22 16.60
N GLY A 489 13.19 -2.69 16.68
CA GLY A 489 14.32 -3.17 15.88
C GLY A 489 14.39 -2.63 14.46
N LEU A 490 13.51 -1.68 14.09
CA LEU A 490 13.55 -0.99 12.81
C LEU A 490 14.79 -0.06 12.70
N ALA A 491 15.13 0.68 13.77
CA ALA A 491 16.29 1.59 13.80
C ALA A 491 17.67 0.92 13.80
N LYS A 492 17.73 -0.40 14.04
CA LYS A 492 18.99 -1.15 14.20
C LYS A 492 19.45 -1.86 12.92
N LYS A 493 18.79 -1.63 11.79
CA LYS A 493 18.95 -2.40 10.55
C LYS A 493 19.45 -1.55 9.41
#